data_AF-A0A496QB77-F1
#
_entry.id   AF-A0A496QB77-F1
#
_cell.length_a   1.000
_cell.length_b   1.000
_cell.length_c   1.000
_cell.angle_alpha   90.00
_cell.angle_beta   90.00
_cell.angle_gamma   90.00
#
_symmetry.space_group_name_H-M   'P 1'
#
loop_
_entity.id
_entity.type
_entity.pdbx_description
1 polymer ?
#
loop_
_entity_poly.entity_id
_entity_poly.type
_entity_poly.pdbx_seq_one_letter_code
_entity_poly.pdbx_strand_id
1 'polypeptide(L)'
;MGSLVALTALILWQQALLTLRRTWEFRVIGATLESAIYRQMAGIVGEYKENGFLVKIDSLSSDTIAIELIGTSLKKGYTFVVDGGED
;
A
#
# COMPACT_ATOMS: atom_id res chain seq x y z
N MET A 1 8.94 35.96 22.00
CA MET A 1 7.57 35.51 21.66
C MET A 1 7.42 35.23 20.16
N GLY A 2 7.58 36.21 19.25
CA GLY A 2 7.36 36.01 17.80
C GLY A 2 8.25 34.95 17.11
N SER A 3 9.53 34.85 17.50
CA SER A 3 10.45 33.83 16.95
C SER A 3 10.08 32.38 17.33
N LEU A 4 9.54 32.18 18.54
CA LEU A 4 9.12 30.85 19.01
C LEU A 4 7.87 30.37 18.24
N VAL A 5 6.92 31.28 18.01
CA VAL A 5 5.69 31.00 17.24
C VAL A 5 6.01 30.69 15.77
N ALA A 6 6.96 31.40 15.17
CA ALA A 6 7.40 31.12 13.80
C ALA A 6 8.06 29.73 13.68
N LEU A 7 8.88 29.35 14.67
CA LEU A 7 9.52 28.03 14.70
C LEU A 7 8.51 26.90 14.84
N THR A 8 7.54 27.03 15.76
CA THR A 8 6.50 26.01 15.95
C THR A 8 5.60 25.88 14.74
N ALA A 9 5.25 26.98 14.08
CA ALA A 9 4.49 26.94 12.83
C ALA A 9 5.24 26.19 11.72
N LEU A 10 6.55 26.40 11.59
CA LEU A 10 7.37 25.75 10.56
C LEU A 10 7.51 24.23 10.81
N ILE A 11 7.66 23.83 12.07
CA ILE A 11 7.66 22.42 12.48
C ILE A 11 6.31 21.77 12.16
N LEU A 12 5.20 22.42 12.50
CA LEU A 12 3.85 21.90 12.22
C LEU A 12 3.61 21.76 10.72
N TRP A 13 4.08 22.70 9.91
CA TRP A 13 4.05 22.59 8.44
C TRP A 13 4.86 21.42 7.90
N GLN A 14 6.06 21.21 8.42
CA GLN A 14 6.85 20.06 8.02
C GLN A 14 6.15 18.74 8.40
N GLN A 15 5.55 18.65 9.59
CA GLN A 15 4.79 17.47 10.02
C GLN A 15 3.53 17.24 9.18
N ALA A 16 2.81 18.30 8.82
CA ALA A 16 1.64 18.22 7.95
C ALA A 16 2.01 17.67 6.58
N LEU A 17 3.10 18.14 5.98
CA LEU A 17 3.59 17.66 4.68
C LEU A 17 4.01 16.19 4.73
N LEU A 18 4.73 15.78 5.78
CA LEU A 18 5.12 14.38 5.98
C LEU A 18 3.91 13.46 6.17
N THR A 19 2.91 13.92 6.91
CA THR A 19 1.66 13.18 7.13
C THR A 19 0.88 13.04 5.83
N LEU A 20 0.73 14.12 5.08
CA LEU A 20 0.03 14.12 3.78
C LEU A 20 0.72 13.17 2.78
N ARG A 21 2.05 13.17 2.74
CA ARG A 21 2.83 12.24 1.92
C ARG A 21 2.55 10.78 2.31
N ARG A 22 2.58 10.46 3.62
CA ARG A 22 2.26 9.10 4.09
C ARG A 22 0.83 8.69 3.73
N THR A 23 -0.14 9.58 3.90
CA THR A 23 -1.54 9.32 3.53
C THR A 23 -1.67 9.02 2.04
N TRP A 24 -0.96 9.76 1.20
CA TRP A 24 -0.88 9.47 -0.24
C TRP A 24 -0.27 8.11 -0.53
N GLU A 25 0.84 7.75 0.12
CA GLU A 25 1.48 6.43 -0.02
C GLU A 25 0.51 5.29 0.37
N PHE A 26 -0.21 5.42 1.49
CA PHE A 26 -1.22 4.44 1.90
C PHE A 26 -2.37 4.33 0.90
N ARG A 27 -2.83 5.45 0.34
CA ARG A 27 -3.89 5.44 -0.66
C ARG A 27 -3.46 4.68 -1.92
N VAL A 28 -2.21 4.87 -2.36
CA VAL A 28 -1.66 4.15 -3.52
C VAL A 28 -1.55 2.65 -3.22
N ILE A 29 -1.08 2.27 -2.03
CA ILE A 29 -1.04 0.86 -1.60
C ILE A 29 -2.45 0.27 -1.61
N GLY A 30 -3.43 0.95 -1.02
CA GLY A 30 -4.81 0.50 -0.97
C GLY A 30 -5.42 0.27 -2.35
N ALA A 31 -5.25 1.22 -3.28
CA ALA A 31 -5.74 1.08 -4.66
C ALA A 31 -5.08 -0.09 -5.41
N THR A 32 -3.79 -0.33 -5.16
CA THR A 32 -3.06 -1.44 -5.77
C THR A 32 -3.50 -2.79 -5.20
N LEU A 33 -3.74 -2.84 -3.90
CA LEU A 33 -4.29 -4.03 -3.23
C LEU A 33 -5.71 -4.35 -3.74
N GLU A 34 -6.56 -3.34 -3.86
CA GLU A 34 -7.92 -3.48 -4.40
C GLU A 34 -7.90 -4.03 -5.84
N SER A 35 -7.05 -3.48 -6.71
CA SER A 35 -6.82 -4.00 -8.07
C SER A 35 -6.35 -5.46 -8.06
N ALA A 36 -5.42 -5.82 -7.16
CA ALA A 36 -4.92 -7.18 -7.02
C ALA A 36 -6.00 -8.16 -6.59
N ILE A 37 -6.86 -7.78 -5.65
CA ILE A 37 -8.00 -8.59 -5.22
C ILE A 37 -8.97 -8.80 -6.39
N TYR A 38 -9.33 -7.75 -7.14
CA TYR A 38 -10.23 -7.89 -8.29
C TYR A 38 -9.65 -8.80 -9.39
N ARG A 39 -8.35 -8.70 -9.66
CA ARG A 39 -7.68 -9.57 -10.64
C ARG A 39 -7.67 -11.02 -10.18
N GLN A 40 -7.44 -11.26 -8.90
CA GLN A 40 -7.53 -12.60 -8.33
C GLN A 40 -8.95 -13.15 -8.43
N MET A 41 -9.99 -12.37 -8.12
CA MET A 41 -11.38 -12.80 -8.26
C MET A 41 -11.73 -13.15 -9.72
N ALA A 42 -11.06 -12.52 -10.68
CA ALA A 42 -11.14 -12.87 -12.10
C ALA A 42 -10.28 -14.09 -12.50
N GLY A 43 -9.61 -14.74 -11.54
CA GLY A 43 -8.77 -15.93 -11.75
C GLY A 43 -7.36 -15.63 -12.26
N ILE A 44 -6.90 -14.37 -12.21
CA ILE A 44 -5.57 -13.98 -12.71
C ILE A 44 -4.54 -14.15 -11.58
N VAL A 45 -3.53 -14.99 -11.83
CA VAL A 45 -2.42 -15.27 -10.92
C VAL A 45 -1.10 -14.93 -11.61
N GLY A 46 -0.10 -14.46 -10.85
CA GLY A 46 1.22 -14.13 -11.37
C GLY A 46 1.74 -12.75 -10.94
N GLU A 47 2.77 -12.28 -11.64
CA GLU A 47 3.50 -11.06 -11.30
C GLU A 47 3.22 -9.94 -12.31
N TYR A 48 2.95 -8.74 -11.82
CA TYR A 48 2.77 -7.55 -12.65
C TYR A 48 3.22 -6.28 -11.94
N LYS A 49 3.39 -5.19 -12.70
CA LYS A 49 3.76 -3.88 -12.15
C LYS A 49 2.58 -2.94 -12.18
N GLU A 50 2.29 -2.32 -11.04
CA GLU A 50 1.20 -1.35 -10.92
C GLU A 50 1.56 -0.30 -9.86
N ASN A 51 1.31 0.98 -10.16
CA ASN A 51 1.52 2.11 -9.24
C ASN A 51 2.92 2.19 -8.57
N GLY A 52 3.97 1.67 -9.23
CA GLY A 52 5.32 1.63 -8.68
C GLY A 52 5.60 0.44 -7.73
N PHE A 53 4.67 -0.50 -7.64
CA PHE A 53 4.83 -1.77 -6.94
C PHE A 53 5.00 -2.90 -7.95
N LEU A 54 5.85 -3.86 -7.61
CA LEU A 54 5.77 -5.21 -8.18
C LEU A 54 4.74 -5.96 -7.34
N VAL A 55 3.62 -6.28 -7.96
CA VAL A 55 2.53 -7.05 -7.36
C VAL A 55 2.71 -8.51 -7.75
N LYS A 56 2.68 -9.39 -6.76
CA LYS A 56 2.70 -10.84 -6.96
C LYS A 56 1.47 -11.42 -6.30
N ILE A 57 0.69 -12.16 -7.08
CA ILE A 57 -0.48 -12.89 -6.60
C ILE A 57 -0.14 -14.37 -6.68
N ASP A 58 -0.09 -15.03 -5.52
CA ASP A 58 0.13 -16.46 -5.38
C ASP A 58 -1.10 -17.11 -4.75
N SER A 59 -1.58 -18.22 -5.32
CA SER A 59 -2.62 -19.05 -4.69
C SER A 59 -1.94 -20.02 -3.72
N LEU A 60 -2.25 -19.91 -2.43
CA LEU A 60 -1.74 -20.80 -1.37
C LEU A 60 -2.64 -22.04 -1.20
N SER A 61 -3.95 -21.87 -1.40
CA SER A 61 -4.97 -22.93 -1.38
C SER A 61 -6.17 -22.51 -2.26
N SER A 62 -7.23 -23.33 -2.32
CA SER A 62 -8.45 -22.99 -3.05
C SER A 62 -9.11 -21.69 -2.56
N ASP A 63 -9.01 -21.40 -1.26
CA ASP A 63 -9.62 -20.22 -0.63
C ASP A 63 -8.61 -19.19 -0.12
N THR A 64 -7.33 -19.54 -0.02
CA THR A 64 -6.31 -18.62 0.52
C THR A 64 -5.40 -18.09 -0.57
N ILE A 65 -5.28 -16.76 -0.66
CA ILE A 65 -4.38 -16.07 -1.59
C ILE A 65 -3.36 -15.24 -0.83
N ALA A 66 -2.10 -15.28 -1.27
CA ALA A 66 -1.08 -14.31 -0.90
C ALA A 66 -0.94 -13.25 -1.98
N ILE A 67 -1.10 -11.98 -1.59
CA ILE A 67 -0.81 -10.82 -2.42
C ILE A 67 0.42 -10.13 -1.83
N GLU A 68 1.52 -10.13 -2.55
CA GLU A 68 2.74 -9.41 -2.19
C GLU A 68 2.87 -8.13 -3.01
N LEU A 69 3.07 -7.01 -2.31
CA LEU A 69 3.32 -5.69 -2.87
C LEU A 69 4.76 -5.28 -2.54
N ILE A 70 5.66 -5.38 -3.51
CA ILE A 70 7.06 -5.02 -3.36
C ILE A 70 7.26 -3.61 -3.93
N GLY A 71 7.40 -2.63 -3.05
CA GLY A 71 7.60 -1.24 -3.45
C GLY A 71 8.97 -1.04 -4.09
N THR A 72 9.01 -0.67 -5.37
CA THR A 72 10.28 -0.39 -6.07
C THR A 72 11.00 0.85 -5.54
N SER A 73 10.24 1.80 -4.99
CA SER A 73 10.78 3.06 -4.42
C SER A 73 10.85 3.05 -2.88
N LEU A 74 10.01 2.25 -2.21
CA LEU A 74 9.87 2.25 -0.75
C LEU A 74 10.73 1.20 -0.03
N LYS A 75 11.45 0.31 -0.74
CA LYS A 75 12.20 -0.84 -0.18
C LYS A 75 11.41 -1.57 0.92
N LYS A 76 10.08 -1.61 0.80
CA LYS A 76 9.17 -2.28 1.72
C LYS A 76 8.31 -3.24 0.91
N GLY A 77 8.34 -4.50 1.34
CA GLY A 77 7.40 -5.51 0.91
C GLY A 77 6.22 -5.55 1.88
N TYR A 78 5.02 -5.68 1.35
CA TYR A 78 3.82 -5.94 2.13
C TYR A 78 3.21 -7.25 1.63
N THR A 79 3.04 -8.21 2.52
CA THR A 79 2.38 -9.49 2.21
C THR A 79 1.01 -9.48 2.86
N PHE A 80 -0.03 -9.66 2.07
CA PHE A 80 -1.41 -9.75 2.52
C PHE A 80 -1.90 -11.17 2.24
N VAL A 81 -2.41 -11.84 3.27
CA VAL A 81 -3.10 -13.12 3.12
C VAL A 81 -4.59 -12.84 3.19
N VAL A 82 -5.28 -13.15 2.10
CA VAL A 82 -6.74 -13.05 2.01
C VAL A 82 -7.28 -14.46 2.08
N ASP A 83 -8.09 -14.72 3.10
CA ASP A 83 -8.85 -15.97 3.24
C ASP A 83 -10.25 -15.75 2.68
N GLY A 84 -10.64 -16.58 1.72
CA GLY A 84 -11.93 -16.55 1.03
C GLY A 84 -13.02 -17.30 1.78
N GLY A 85 -12.78 -17.70 3.04
CA GLY A 85 -13.67 -18.52 3.86
C GLY A 85 -15.15 -18.15 3.72
N GLU A 86 -15.88 -19.04 3.06
CA GLU A 86 -17.33 -19.14 3.14
C GLU A 86 -17.68 -19.81 4.47
N ASP A 87 -18.24 -19.04 5.41
CA ASP A 87 -19.19 -19.58 6.40
C ASP A 87 -20.59 -19.61 5.78
#